data_AF-A0A8K0JUA1-F1
#
_entry.id   AF-A0A8K0JUA1-F1
#
_cell.length_a   1.000
_cell.length_b   1.000
_cell.length_c   1.000
_cell.angle_alpha   90.00
_cell.angle_beta   90.00
_cell.angle_gamma   90.00
#
_symmetry.space_group_name_H-M   'P 1'
#
loop_
_entity.id
_entity.type
_entity.pdbx_description
1 polymer ?
#
loop_
_entity_poly.entity_id
_entity_poly.type
_entity_poly.pdbx_seq_one_letter_code
_entity_poly.pdbx_strand_id
1 'polypeptide(L)' 'MNWNKNGIFSELKEVGSVDYANKTHPPIVSLRLGSTLNADDIKEGDDVYFECHVQANPPWRRLTWLHDITKYSSLGS' A
#
# COMPACT_ATOMS: atom_id res chain seq x y z
N MET A 1 -0.85 3.49 16.35
CA MET A 1 -1.38 4.86 16.51
C MET A 1 -2.86 4.82 16.16
N ASN A 2 -3.71 4.90 17.17
CA ASN A 2 -5.16 4.85 17.05
C ASN A 2 -5.71 6.26 17.16
N TRP A 3 -6.68 6.63 16.31
CA TRP A 3 -7.80 7.52 16.66
C TRP A 3 -8.84 7.46 15.53
N ASN A 4 -10.11 7.28 15.90
CA ASN A 4 -11.31 7.37 15.07
C ASN A 4 -12.06 8.67 15.42
N LYS A 5 -12.72 9.32 14.45
CA LYS A 5 -13.41 10.61 14.69
C LYS A 5 -14.91 10.52 14.98
N ASN A 6 -15.55 9.35 14.84
CA ASN A 6 -17.04 9.27 14.87
C ASN A 6 -17.67 8.18 15.76
N GLY A 7 -16.95 7.63 16.74
CA GLY A 7 -17.57 7.10 17.98
C GLY A 7 -18.62 5.96 17.95
N ILE A 8 -18.99 5.34 16.82
CA ILE A 8 -19.87 4.16 16.79
C ILE A 8 -19.43 3.19 15.67
N PHE A 9 -19.13 1.95 16.05
CA PHE A 9 -19.36 0.77 15.21
C PHE A 9 -20.04 -0.29 16.08
N SER A 10 -21.36 -0.36 15.98
CA SER A 10 -22.11 -1.55 16.39
C SER A 10 -22.18 -2.49 15.20
N GLU A 11 -21.44 -3.60 15.25
CA GLU A 11 -21.97 -4.88 14.78
C GLU A 11 -21.16 -6.01 15.44
N LEU A 12 -21.80 -6.74 16.35
CA LEU A 12 -21.37 -8.09 16.68
C LEU A 12 -21.51 -8.90 15.39
N LYS A 13 -20.43 -9.12 14.65
CA LYS A 13 -20.46 -10.12 13.58
C LYS A 13 -20.22 -11.48 14.23
N GLU A 14 -21.30 -12.26 14.24
CA GLU A 14 -21.33 -13.68 14.55
C GLU A 14 -20.10 -14.38 13.97
N VAL A 15 -19.57 -15.33 14.76
CA VAL A 15 -18.48 -16.21 14.37
C VAL A 15 -18.97 -17.13 13.24
N GLY A 16 -18.93 -16.63 12.01
CA GLY A 16 -18.97 -17.43 10.81
C GLY A 16 -17.59 -18.02 10.55
N SER A 17 -17.55 -19.30 10.17
CA SER A 17 -16.35 -20.05 9.81
C SER A 17 -15.33 -19.20 9.03
N VAL A 18 -14.11 -19.07 9.56
CA VAL A 18 -13.05 -18.30 8.90
C VAL A 18 -12.54 -19.09 7.71
N ASP A 19 -13.09 -18.84 6.54
CA ASP A 19 -12.45 -19.20 5.28
C ASP A 19 -11.18 -18.34 5.13
N TYR A 20 -10.03 -18.87 5.57
CA TYR A 20 -8.72 -18.19 5.47
C TYR A 20 -8.41 -17.71 4.04
N ALA A 21 -9.01 -18.34 3.03
CA ALA A 21 -8.88 -18.01 1.62
C ALA A 21 -9.56 -16.69 1.20
N ASN A 22 -10.51 -16.16 2.00
CA ASN A 22 -11.34 -15.01 1.59
C ASN A 22 -11.30 -13.86 2.61
N LYS A 23 -10.16 -13.65 3.27
CA LYS A 23 -9.95 -12.56 4.23
C LYS A 23 -9.81 -11.22 3.49
N THR A 24 -10.84 -10.38 3.55
CA THR A 24 -10.79 -9.00 3.03
C THR A 24 -9.98 -8.10 3.96
N HIS A 25 -9.13 -7.26 3.40
CA HIS A 25 -8.35 -6.30 4.17
C HIS A 25 -8.04 -5.05 3.33
N PRO A 26 -7.85 -3.88 3.98
CA PRO A 26 -7.42 -2.68 3.26
C PRO A 26 -6.02 -2.90 2.64
N PRO A 27 -5.66 -2.14 1.59
CA PRO A 27 -4.34 -2.21 0.99
C PRO A 27 -3.24 -1.97 2.02
N ILE A 28 -2.28 -2.88 2.07
CA ILE A 28 -1.04 -2.77 2.81
C ILE A 28 0.03 -2.41 1.78
N VAL A 29 0.69 -1.27 1.95
CA VAL A 29 1.63 -0.71 0.98
C VAL A 29 3.03 -0.75 1.57
N SER A 30 4.01 -1.20 0.78
CA SER A 30 5.42 -1.10 1.11
C SER A 30 6.21 -0.51 -0.06
N LEU A 31 7.16 0.36 0.28
CA LEU A 31 8.00 1.06 -0.69
C LEU A 31 9.45 0.59 -0.53
N ARG A 32 10.12 0.30 -1.64
CA ARG A 32 11.52 -0.13 -1.66
C ARG A 32 12.25 0.50 -2.83
N LEU A 33 13.58 0.63 -2.72
CA LEU A 33 14.42 0.89 -3.89
C LEU A 33 14.24 -0.24 -4.91
N GLY A 34 14.42 0.10 -6.18
CA GLY A 34 14.44 -0.87 -7.27
C GLY A 34 15.26 -2.10 -6.92
N SER A 35 14.73 -3.28 -7.21
CA SER A 35 15.35 -4.57 -6.86
C SER A 35 16.77 -4.76 -7.41
N THR A 36 17.17 -3.99 -8.42
CA THR A 36 18.52 -3.98 -9.00
C THR A 36 19.44 -2.89 -8.43
N LEU A 37 18.94 -2.02 -7.55
CA LEU A 37 19.67 -0.89 -6.99
C LEU A 37 20.23 -1.24 -5.60
N ASN A 38 21.49 -0.91 -5.36
CA ASN A 38 22.10 -0.93 -4.03
C ASN A 38 22.17 0.50 -3.49
N ALA A 39 21.54 0.76 -2.34
CA ALA A 39 21.45 2.08 -1.74
C ALA A 39 22.82 2.72 -1.47
N ASP A 40 23.81 1.90 -1.12
CA ASP A 40 25.16 2.36 -0.77
C ASP A 40 25.99 2.77 -2.01
N ASP A 41 25.58 2.33 -3.21
CA ASP A 41 26.31 2.55 -4.45
C ASP A 41 25.71 3.67 -5.34
N ILE A 42 24.59 4.28 -4.93
CA ILE A 42 23.92 5.35 -5.68
C ILE A 42 24.73 6.64 -5.65
N LYS A 43 25.00 7.21 -6.83
CA LYS A 43 25.79 8.44 -7.03
C LYS A 43 25.10 9.41 -7.99
N GLU A 44 25.58 10.64 -8.03
CA GLU A 44 25.08 11.65 -8.97
C GLU A 44 25.28 11.16 -10.41
N GLY A 45 24.21 11.22 -11.21
CA GLY A 45 24.18 10.70 -12.58
C GLY A 45 23.56 9.31 -12.71
N ASP A 46 23.27 8.61 -11.60
CA ASP A 46 22.61 7.30 -11.65
C ASP A 46 21.08 7.44 -11.81
N ASP A 47 20.51 6.60 -12.67
CA ASP A 47 19.06 6.45 -12.78
C ASP A 47 18.53 5.62 -11.60
N VAL A 48 17.68 6.23 -10.79
CA VAL A 48 17.06 5.58 -9.62
C VAL A 48 15.56 5.47 -9.80
N TYR A 49 14.99 4.41 -9.23
CA TYR A 49 13.56 4.18 -9.22
C TYR A 49 13.14 3.49 -7.93
N PHE A 50 11.87 3.66 -7.59
CA PHE A 50 11.23 2.98 -6.45
C PHE A 50 10.19 1.98 -6.94
N GLU A 51 10.10 0.87 -6.21
CA GLU A 51 9.06 -0.14 -6.40
C GLU A 51 8.02 -0.03 -5.28
N CYS A 52 6.75 0.03 -5.67
CA CYS A 52 5.62 -0.01 -4.74
C CYS A 52 4.96 -1.38 -4.77
N HIS A 53 4.95 -2.06 -3.63
CA HIS A 53 4.36 -3.37 -3.45
C HIS A 53 3.07 -3.22 -2.65
N VAL A 54 1.93 -3.57 -3.28
CA VAL A 54 0.59 -3.42 -2.70
C VAL A 54 -0.05 -4.79 -2.50
N GLN A 55 -0.33 -5.14 -1.25
CA GLN A 55 -1.13 -6.31 -0.90
C GLN A 55 -2.54 -5.84 -0.56
N ALA A 56 -3.54 -6.25 -1.33
CA ALA A 56 -4.92 -5.84 -1.12
C ALA A 56 -5.90 -6.95 -1.49
N ASN A 57 -6.96 -7.09 -0.69
CA ASN A 57 -8.09 -7.95 -1.01
C ASN A 57 -9.40 -7.23 -0.67
N PRO A 58 -10.16 -6.73 -1.67
CA PRO A 58 -9.99 -6.91 -3.12
C PRO A 58 -8.81 -6.11 -3.71
N PRO A 59 -8.40 -6.38 -4.97
CA PRO A 59 -7.31 -5.66 -5.63
C PRO A 59 -7.49 -4.14 -5.65
N TRP A 60 -6.38 -3.42 -5.56
CA TRP A 60 -6.35 -1.96 -5.60
C TRP A 60 -6.66 -1.44 -7.03
N ARG A 61 -7.15 -0.20 -7.13
CA ARG A 61 -7.58 0.39 -8.43
C ARG A 61 -6.76 1.58 -8.89
N ARG A 62 -6.10 2.28 -7.95
CA ARG A 62 -5.34 3.49 -8.23
C ARG A 62 -4.12 3.55 -7.32
N LEU A 63 -2.98 3.92 -7.90
CA LEU A 63 -1.75 4.21 -7.17
C LEU A 63 -1.39 5.67 -7.42
N THR A 64 -1.04 6.39 -6.35
CA THR A 64 -0.62 7.78 -6.44
C THR A 64 0.67 7.96 -5.66
N TRP A 65 1.67 8.45 -6.35
CA TRP A 65 2.96 8.88 -5.84
C TRP A 65 2.90 10.34 -5.46
N LEU A 66 3.54 10.67 -4.34
CA LEU A 66 3.61 12.03 -3.82
C LEU A 66 5.07 12.37 -3.59
N HIS A 67 5.55 13.42 -4.24
CA HIS A 67 6.88 13.98 -4.03
C HIS A 67 6.74 15.47 -3.74
N ASP A 68 7.19 15.92 -2.58
CA ASP A 68 7.06 17.32 -2.14
C ASP A 68 5.66 17.90 -2.38
N ILE A 69 4.62 17.15 -1.98
CA ILE A 69 3.20 17.52 -2.14
C ILE A 69 2.70 17.49 -3.60
N THR A 70 3.58 17.30 -4.58
CA THR A 70 3.24 17.11 -6.00
C THR A 70 2.79 15.67 -6.25
N LYS A 71 1.71 15.51 -7.02
CA LYS A 71 1.08 14.19 -7.27
C LYS A 71 1.45 13.64 -8.64
N TYR A 72 1.81 12.36 -8.69
CA TYR A 72 1.95 11.55 -9.89
C TYR A 72 1.07 10.32 -9.75
N SER A 73 0.24 9.99 -10.74
CA SER A 73 -0.73 8.92 -10.59
C SER A 73 -0.64 7.92 -11.73
N SER A 74 -0.67 6.64 -11.40
CA SER A 74 -0.76 5.53 -12.35
C SER A 74 -2.04 4.73 -12.11
N LEU A 75 -2.60 4.19 -13.19
CA LEU A 75 -3.74 3.28 -13.12
C LEU A 75 -3.22 1.87 -12.82
N GLY A 76 -3.86 1.19 -11.86
CA GLY A 76 -3.58 -0.23 -11.63
C GLY A 76 -4.20 -1.06 -12.75
N SER A 77 -3.44 -2.02 -13.28
CA SER A 77 -3.94 -3.07 -14.17
C SER A 77 -4.80 -4.06 -13.40
#